data_AF-A0A7W8SDZ4-F1
#
_entry.id   AF-A0A7W8SDZ4-F1
#
_cell.length_a   1.000
_cell.length_b   1.000
_cell.length_c   1.000
_cell.angle_alpha   90.00
_cell.angle_beta   90.00
_cell.angle_gamma   90.00
#
_symmetry.space_group_name_H-M   'P 1'
#
loop_
_entity.id
_entity.type
_entity.pdbx_description
1 polymer ?
#
loop_
_entity_poly.entity_id
_entity_poly.type
_entity_poly.pdbx_seq_one_letter_code
_entity_poly.pdbx_strand_id
1 'polypeptide(L)'
;MHANAAQDVPARLEALGALAGLSREALTAQAASAIHAVVHLRREAGRRRVSEVAVVERSVGSAGLVVRPALAVASDGRVTAGPGWPALAARAGAA
;
A
#
# COMPACT_ATOMS: atom_id res chain seq x y z
N MET A 1 8.87 1.26 -5.59
CA MET A 1 8.02 1.12 -6.80
C MET A 1 7.53 2.49 -7.21
N HIS A 2 7.63 2.87 -8.48
CA HIS A 2 7.05 4.13 -8.96
C HIS A 2 5.53 3.97 -9.10
N ALA A 3 4.75 4.73 -8.32
CA ALA A 3 3.30 4.80 -8.40
C ALA A 3 2.82 6.23 -8.15
N ASN A 4 1.66 6.62 -8.68
CA ASN A 4 1.10 7.96 -8.48
C ASN A 4 0.38 8.06 -7.13
N ALA A 5 -0.15 6.94 -6.64
CA ALA A 5 -0.72 6.77 -5.31
C ALA A 5 -0.46 5.34 -4.77
N ALA A 6 -0.58 5.11 -3.46
CA ALA A 6 -0.41 3.77 -2.89
C ALA A 6 -1.44 2.77 -3.43
N GLN A 7 -2.66 3.24 -3.69
CA GLN A 7 -3.75 2.43 -4.27
C GLN A 7 -3.45 1.86 -5.66
N ASP A 8 -2.47 2.42 -6.39
CA ASP A 8 -2.09 1.92 -7.71
C ASP A 8 -1.02 0.81 -7.64
N VAL A 9 -0.51 0.48 -6.45
CA VAL A 9 0.52 -0.55 -6.26
C VAL A 9 0.04 -1.95 -6.67
N PRO A 10 -1.20 -2.40 -6.37
CA PRO A 10 -1.70 -3.69 -6.82
C PRO A 10 -1.59 -3.89 -8.33
N ALA A 11 -2.09 -2.94 -9.13
CA ALA A 11 -2.03 -3.03 -10.60
C ALA A 11 -0.58 -3.14 -11.12
N ARG A 12 0.37 -2.48 -10.46
CA ARG A 12 1.79 -2.54 -10.83
C ARG A 12 2.44 -3.86 -10.43
N LEU A 13 2.10 -4.39 -9.25
CA LEU A 13 2.52 -5.74 -8.86
C LEU A 13 1.97 -6.78 -9.84
N GLU A 14 0.72 -6.63 -10.27
CA GLU A 14 0.09 -7.50 -11.28
C GLU A 14 0.81 -7.46 -12.61
N ALA A 15 1.13 -6.27 -13.11
CA ALA A 15 1.90 -6.12 -14.34
C ALA A 15 3.30 -6.78 -14.23
N LEU A 16 4.02 -6.55 -13.12
CA LEU A 16 5.33 -7.15 -12.89
C LEU A 16 5.25 -8.68 -12.72
N GLY A 17 4.24 -9.18 -12.02
CA GLY A 17 4.00 -10.61 -11.84
C GLY A 17 3.70 -11.31 -13.16
N ALA A 18 2.87 -10.70 -14.00
CA ALA A 18 2.57 -11.22 -15.34
C ALA A 18 3.83 -11.28 -16.22
N LEU A 19 4.67 -10.23 -16.18
CA LEU A 19 5.96 -10.24 -16.89
C LEU A 19 6.93 -11.32 -16.36
N ALA A 20 6.81 -11.68 -15.09
CA ALA A 20 7.58 -12.75 -14.45
C ALA A 20 6.94 -14.15 -14.60
N GLY A 21 5.83 -14.28 -15.34
CA GLY A 21 5.14 -15.56 -15.55
C GLY A 21 4.33 -16.06 -14.34
N LEU A 22 4.04 -15.20 -13.36
CA LEU A 22 3.20 -15.54 -12.21
C LEU A 22 1.72 -15.45 -12.57
N SER A 23 0.92 -16.42 -12.09
CA SER A 23 -0.54 -16.25 -12.08
C SER A 23 -0.94 -15.15 -11.09
N ARG A 24 -2.14 -14.60 -11.27
CA ARG A 24 -2.71 -13.61 -10.36
C ARG A 24 -2.81 -14.15 -8.94
N GLU A 25 -3.19 -15.42 -8.78
CA GLU A 25 -3.32 -16.10 -7.50
C GLU A 25 -1.96 -16.25 -6.82
N ALA A 26 -0.93 -16.68 -7.55
CA ALA A 26 0.41 -16.85 -7.03
C ALA A 26 0.99 -15.50 -6.57
N LEU A 27 0.86 -14.46 -7.41
CA LEU A 27 1.27 -13.11 -7.05
C LEU A 27 0.55 -12.60 -5.79
N THR A 28 -0.78 -12.68 -5.75
CA THR A 28 -1.57 -12.24 -4.60
C THR A 28 -1.19 -13.01 -3.35
N ALA A 29 -0.95 -14.32 -3.46
CA ALA A 29 -0.55 -15.14 -2.33
C ALA A 29 0.81 -14.69 -1.75
N GLN A 30 1.80 -14.47 -2.62
CA GLN A 30 3.14 -14.01 -2.25
C GLN A 30 3.13 -12.58 -1.69
N ALA A 31 2.45 -11.66 -2.36
CA ALA A 31 2.43 -10.26 -1.96
C ALA A 31 1.64 -10.05 -0.66
N ALA A 32 0.51 -10.73 -0.48
CA ALA A 32 -0.29 -10.60 0.75
C ALA A 32 0.41 -11.19 1.99
N SER A 33 1.33 -12.14 1.83
CA SER A 33 2.10 -12.70 2.94
C SER A 33 3.36 -11.88 3.25
N ALA A 34 3.97 -11.26 2.24
CA ALA A 34 5.24 -10.56 2.39
C ALA A 34 5.10 -9.04 2.60
N ILE A 35 4.04 -8.43 2.08
CA ILE A 35 3.89 -6.97 2.04
C ILE A 35 2.71 -6.57 2.94
N HIS A 36 3.02 -5.84 4.00
CA HIS A 36 2.02 -5.40 4.98
C HIS A 36 1.59 -3.95 4.79
N ALA A 37 2.49 -3.09 4.30
CA ALA A 37 2.19 -1.68 4.13
C ALA A 37 2.96 -1.09 2.94
N VAL A 38 2.41 -0.02 2.39
CA VAL A 38 3.04 0.84 1.39
C VAL A 38 3.27 2.21 2.04
N VAL A 39 4.52 2.67 2.02
CA VAL A 39 4.87 4.04 2.38
C VAL A 39 5.04 4.84 1.10
N HIS A 40 4.10 5.74 0.83
CA HIS A 40 4.10 6.57 -0.37
C HIS A 40 4.82 7.88 -0.10
N LEU A 41 5.81 8.17 -0.94
CA LEU A 41 6.65 9.36 -0.85
C LEU A 41 6.25 10.37 -1.92
N ARG A 42 6.17 11.64 -1.55
CA ARG A 42 6.06 12.76 -2.48
C ARG A 42 7.31 13.63 -2.42
N ARG A 43 7.62 14.26 -3.55
CA ARG A 43 8.67 15.27 -3.65
C ARG A 43 8.02 16.65 -3.65
N GLU A 44 8.39 17.49 -2.70
CA GLU A 44 7.88 18.85 -2.54
C GLU A 44 9.05 19.77 -2.19
N ALA A 45 9.18 20.90 -2.90
CA ALA A 45 10.30 21.83 -2.75
C ALA A 45 11.69 21.13 -2.75
N GLY A 46 11.87 20.13 -3.61
CA GLY A 46 13.13 19.38 -3.73
C GLY A 46 13.35 18.30 -2.66
N ARG A 47 12.56 18.27 -1.58
CA ARG A 47 12.67 17.30 -0.48
C ARG A 47 11.67 16.16 -0.64
N ARG A 48 12.04 14.95 -0.22
CA ARG A 48 11.13 13.81 -0.15
C ARG A 48 10.47 13.77 1.23
N ARG A 49 9.16 13.62 1.27
CA ARG A 49 8.40 13.38 2.51
C ARG A 49 7.47 12.19 2.34
N VAL A 50 7.15 11.54 3.45
CA VAL A 50 6.02 10.60 3.49
C VAL A 50 4.76 11.43 3.35
N SER A 51 3.90 11.05 2.40
CA SER A 51 2.59 11.67 2.21
C SER A 51 1.46 10.74 2.60
N GLU A 52 1.70 9.43 2.60
CA GLU A 52 0.69 8.43 2.92
C GLU A 52 1.34 7.12 3.37
N VAL A 53 0.69 6.44 4.31
CA VAL A 53 0.91 5.03 4.62
C VAL A 53 -0.39 4.29 4.36
N ALA A 54 -0.33 3.19 3.63
CA ALA A 54 -1.49 2.38 3.30
C ALA A 54 -1.23 0.92 3.63
N VAL A 55 -2.26 0.19 4.05
CA VAL A 55 -2.17 -1.24 4.34
C VAL A 55 -2.46 -2.04 3.08
N VAL A 56 -1.72 -3.12 2.89
CA VAL A 56 -2.00 -4.11 1.84
C VAL A 56 -2.85 -5.22 2.44
N GLU A 57 -3.91 -5.59 1.73
CA GLU A 57 -4.86 -6.63 2.12
C GLU A 57 -5.30 -7.44 0.89
N ARG A 58 -5.84 -8.64 1.12
CA ARG A 58 -6.53 -9.38 0.06
C ARG A 58 -7.93 -8.80 -0.14
N SER A 59 -8.34 -8.72 -1.39
CA SER A 59 -9.73 -8.39 -1.73
C SER A 59 -10.66 -9.51 -1.26
N VAL A 60 -11.82 -9.14 -0.75
CA VAL A 60 -12.87 -10.11 -0.39
C VAL A 60 -13.52 -10.62 -1.68
N GLY A 61 -13.65 -11.94 -1.82
CA GLY A 61 -14.34 -12.56 -2.96
C GLY A 61 -13.56 -12.59 -4.28
N SER A 62 -12.29 -12.20 -4.31
CA SER A 62 -11.45 -12.30 -5.50
C SER A 62 -9.98 -12.58 -5.15
N ALA A 63 -9.21 -13.08 -6.12
CA ALA A 63 -7.76 -13.28 -5.99
C ALA A 63 -6.96 -11.96 -6.12
N GLY A 64 -7.53 -10.81 -5.75
CA GLY A 64 -6.91 -9.49 -5.88
C GLY A 64 -6.25 -8.98 -4.59
N LEU A 65 -5.35 -8.01 -4.75
CA LEU A 65 -4.84 -7.19 -3.65
C LEU A 65 -5.60 -5.86 -3.64
N VAL A 66 -5.85 -5.33 -2.45
CA VAL A 66 -6.32 -3.97 -2.26
C VAL A 66 -5.35 -3.24 -1.33
N VAL A 67 -5.15 -1.95 -1.61
CA VAL A 67 -4.32 -1.07 -0.77
C VAL A 67 -5.23 0.01 -0.20
N ARG A 68 -5.39 0.03 1.12
CA ARG A 68 -6.27 0.98 1.82
C ARG A 68 -5.45 2.04 2.54
N PRO A 69 -5.71 3.34 2.30
CA PRO A 69 -5.06 4.42 3.04
C PRO A 69 -5.28 4.26 4.55
N ALA A 70 -4.19 4.26 5.32
CA ALA A 70 -4.20 4.13 6.77
C ALA A 70 -3.84 5.45 7.44
N LEU A 71 -2.86 6.18 6.91
CA LEU A 71 -2.46 7.49 7.36
C LEU A 71 -2.21 8.39 6.15
N ALA A 72 -2.73 9.61 6.15
CA ALA A 72 -2.31 10.66 5.24
C ALA A 72 -1.51 11.72 6.02
N VAL A 73 -0.45 12.22 5.41
CA VAL A 73 0.42 13.25 6.01
C VAL A 73 0.34 14.48 5.11
N ALA A 74 -0.19 15.58 5.61
CA ALA A 74 -0.24 16.85 4.89
C ALA A 74 1.17 17.49 4.76
N SER A 75 1.29 18.51 3.91
CA SER A 75 2.57 19.22 3.72
C SER A 75 3.00 20.00 4.97
N ASP A 76 2.05 20.40 5.81
CA ASP A 76 2.28 21.03 7.11
C ASP A 76 2.57 20.03 8.24
N GLY A 77 2.68 18.73 7.92
CA GLY A 77 2.98 17.66 8.87
C GLY A 77 1.78 17.11 9.64
N ARG A 78 0.57 17.65 9.45
CA ARG A 78 -0.65 17.09 10.07
C ARG A 78 -0.89 15.68 9.56
N VAL A 79 -1.16 14.75 10.48
CA VAL A 79 -1.48 13.36 10.17
C VAL A 79 -2.96 13.10 10.37
N THR A 80 -3.62 12.47 9.40
CA THR A 80 -5.01 12.04 9.50
C THR A 80 -5.12 10.54 9.30
N ALA A 81 -5.95 9.90 10.13
CA ALA A 81 -6.22 8.47 10.02
C ALA A 81 -7.25 8.19 8.92
N GLY A 82 -6.98 7.17 8.11
CA GLY A 82 -7.87 6.65 7.09
C GLY A 82 -8.49 5.30 7.48
N PRO A 83 -9.29 4.69 6.60
CA PRO A 83 -9.98 3.43 6.87
C PRO A 83 -9.04 2.24 7.15
N GLY A 84 -7.79 2.29 6.66
CA GLY A 84 -6.77 1.27 6.95
C GLY A 84 -6.10 1.42 8.32
N TRP A 85 -6.38 2.48 9.08
CA TRP A 85 -5.71 2.76 10.35
C TRP A 85 -5.82 1.63 11.37
N PRO A 86 -7.00 1.02 11.62
CA PRO A 86 -7.11 -0.05 12.61
C PRO A 86 -6.20 -1.24 12.30
N ALA A 87 -6.11 -1.63 11.03
CA ALA A 87 -5.23 -2.73 10.60
C ALA A 87 -3.75 -2.37 10.75
N LEU A 88 -3.37 -1.12 10.43
CA LEU A 88 -1.99 -0.66 10.62
C LEU A 88 -1.59 -0.61 12.09
N ALA A 89 -2.45 -0.06 12.95
CA ALA A 89 -2.21 0.06 14.39
C ALA A 89 -2.02 -1.32 15.05
N ALA A 90 -2.87 -2.29 14.70
CA ALA A 90 -2.75 -3.67 15.17
C ALA A 90 -1.41 -4.30 14.76
N ARG A 91 -0.97 -4.11 13.51
CA ARG A 91 0.32 -4.63 13.00
C ARG A 91 1.53 -3.96 13.66
N ALA A 92 1.39 -2.70 14.06
CA ALA A 92 2.45 -1.92 14.71
C ALA A 92 2.55 -2.15 16.23
N GLY A 93 1.64 -2.93 16.83
CA GLY A 93 1.57 -3.10 18.28
C GLY A 93 1.12 -1.84 19.02
N ALA A 94 0.39 -0.95 18.35
CA ALA A 94 -0.13 0.30 18.90
C ALA A 94 -1.62 0.22 19.28
N ALA A 95 -2.15 -1.01 19.34
CA ALA A 95 -3.55 -1.32 19.69
C ALA A 95 -3.69 -1.70 21.16
#